data_AF-A0A9D6YQL6-F1
#
_entry.id   AF-A0A9D6YQL6-F1
#
_cell.length_a   1.000
_cell.length_b   1.000
_cell.length_c   1.000
_cell.angle_alpha   90.00
_cell.angle_beta   90.00
_cell.angle_gamma   90.00
#
_symmetry.space_group_name_H-M   'P 1'
#
loop_
_entity.id
_entity.type
_entity.pdbx_description
1 polymer ?
#
loop_
_entity_poly.entity_id
_entity_poly.type
_entity_poly.pdbx_seq_one_letter_code
_entity_poly.pdbx_strand_id
1 'polypeptide(L)'
;MTTKARNRIRKNTSLWAYLDSVGVLENGTEEEIKQAKKQYWKKYFLQYKQNRRKDRPEFPIGLSKKNGEYERIKRAASSHNMTTSSFLKKSALAYINKVYLVPDRQQVSGIEQMLSQILNEVRQRKNLPYMEIEKRIEAIEMKVDKLLRHPPEIIATINHDR
;
A
#
# COMPACT_ATOMS: atom_id res chain seq x y z
N MET A 1 -10.07 -57.19 29.29
CA MET A 1 -10.00 -55.83 29.85
C MET A 1 -9.19 -54.97 28.89
N THR A 2 -9.85 -54.25 27.97
CA THR A 2 -9.17 -53.33 27.04
C THR A 2 -9.61 -51.91 27.34
N THR A 3 -8.60 -51.13 27.69
CA THR A 3 -8.68 -49.82 28.33
C THR A 3 -9.35 -48.81 27.40
N LYS A 4 -10.56 -48.39 27.79
CA LYS A 4 -11.28 -47.21 27.30
C LYS A 4 -10.42 -45.97 27.59
N ALA A 5 -9.47 -45.66 26.72
CA ALA A 5 -8.66 -44.45 26.81
C ALA A 5 -9.58 -43.24 26.58
N ARG A 6 -10.01 -42.66 27.69
CA ARG A 6 -10.91 -41.54 27.84
C ARG A 6 -10.52 -40.37 26.92
N ASN A 7 -11.31 -40.27 25.88
CA ASN A 7 -11.80 -39.06 25.22
C ASN A 7 -11.87 -37.84 26.16
N ARG A 8 -10.81 -37.04 26.24
CA ARG A 8 -10.80 -35.67 26.82
C ARG A 8 -9.89 -34.74 26.02
N ILE A 9 -9.95 -34.81 24.69
CA ILE A 9 -9.25 -33.87 23.82
C ILE A 9 -10.27 -32.80 23.38
N ARG A 10 -10.12 -31.60 23.94
CA ARG A 10 -10.88 -30.34 23.73
C ARG A 10 -11.92 -30.36 22.58
N LYS A 11 -13.16 -30.78 22.87
CA LYS A 11 -14.32 -30.84 21.96
C LYS A 11 -14.85 -29.49 21.42
N ASN A 12 -14.17 -28.37 21.67
CA ASN A 12 -14.73 -27.01 21.46
C ASN A 12 -14.17 -26.24 20.26
N THR A 13 -13.44 -26.88 19.33
CA THR A 13 -13.06 -26.21 18.07
C THR A 13 -14.00 -26.61 16.94
N SER A 14 -14.23 -25.68 16.02
CA SER A 14 -15.06 -25.88 14.81
C SER A 14 -14.64 -27.09 13.96
N LEU A 15 -13.38 -27.51 14.06
CA LEU A 15 -12.90 -28.75 13.46
C LEU A 15 -13.52 -29.99 14.10
N TRP A 16 -13.61 -30.08 15.43
CA TRP A 16 -14.20 -31.24 16.10
C TRP A 16 -15.70 -31.34 15.84
N ALA A 17 -16.43 -30.22 15.86
CA ALA A 17 -17.84 -30.19 15.48
C ALA A 17 -18.05 -30.66 14.03
N TYR A 18 -17.13 -30.31 13.12
CA TYR A 18 -17.15 -30.82 11.75
C TYR A 18 -16.89 -32.33 11.69
N LEU A 19 -15.86 -32.82 12.37
CA LEU A 19 -15.52 -34.25 12.40
C LEU A 19 -16.66 -35.09 13.01
N ASP A 20 -17.35 -34.57 14.01
CA ASP A 20 -18.54 -35.17 14.62
C ASP A 20 -19.70 -35.22 13.61
N SER A 21 -19.97 -34.09 12.92
CA SER A 21 -21.04 -33.98 11.92
C SER A 21 -20.90 -34.92 10.72
N VAL A 22 -19.67 -35.30 10.37
CA VAL A 22 -19.38 -36.25 9.29
C VAL A 22 -19.22 -37.69 9.81
N GLY A 23 -19.44 -37.93 11.09
CA GLY A 23 -19.52 -39.27 11.69
C GLY A 23 -18.19 -40.02 11.87
N VAL A 24 -17.05 -39.37 11.59
CA VAL A 24 -15.73 -40.04 11.62
C VAL A 24 -15.12 -40.14 13.02
N LEU A 25 -15.73 -39.53 14.03
CA LEU A 25 -15.21 -39.56 15.40
C LEU A 25 -15.51 -40.86 16.15
N GLU A 26 -16.64 -41.50 15.87
CA GLU A 26 -17.07 -42.72 16.57
C GLU A 26 -16.72 -43.98 15.79
N ASN A 27 -16.80 -43.94 14.46
CA ASN A 27 -16.70 -45.12 13.59
C ASN A 27 -15.68 -44.98 12.46
N GLY A 28 -14.97 -43.84 12.36
CA GLY A 28 -14.03 -43.59 11.28
C GLY A 28 -12.67 -44.27 11.49
N THR A 29 -12.11 -44.79 10.41
CA THR A 29 -10.71 -45.21 10.32
C THR A 29 -9.76 -44.01 10.39
N GLU A 30 -8.48 -44.25 10.66
CA GLU A 30 -7.47 -43.19 10.76
C GLU A 30 -7.34 -42.40 9.44
N GLU A 31 -7.44 -43.10 8.31
CA GLU A 31 -7.47 -42.58 6.95
C GLU A 31 -8.68 -41.66 6.72
N GLU A 32 -9.87 -42.08 7.15
CA GLU A 32 -11.10 -41.29 7.02
C GLU A 32 -11.04 -40.01 7.86
N ILE A 33 -10.53 -40.10 9.09
CA ILE A 33 -10.31 -38.92 9.96
C ILE A 33 -9.31 -37.95 9.30
N LYS A 34 -8.23 -38.46 8.71
CA LYS A 34 -7.21 -37.65 8.03
C LYS A 34 -7.79 -36.94 6.79
N GLN A 35 -8.58 -37.64 5.98
CA GLN A 35 -9.26 -37.06 4.83
C GLN A 35 -10.29 -36.01 5.26
N ALA A 36 -11.09 -36.30 6.28
CA ALA A 36 -12.07 -35.35 6.81
C ALA A 36 -11.40 -34.06 7.31
N LYS A 37 -10.29 -34.16 8.05
CA LYS A 37 -9.49 -32.99 8.47
C LYS A 37 -8.98 -32.20 7.27
N LYS A 38 -8.45 -32.85 6.23
CA LYS A 38 -7.98 -32.19 5.00
C LYS A 38 -9.09 -31.42 4.29
N GLN A 39 -10.28 -32.04 4.18
CA GLN A 39 -11.45 -31.40 3.59
C GLN A 39 -11.93 -30.20 4.42
N TYR A 40 -11.96 -30.34 5.74
CA TYR A 40 -12.29 -29.23 6.65
C TYR A 40 -11.37 -28.04 6.40
N TRP A 41 -10.05 -28.24 6.44
CA TRP A 41 -9.11 -27.14 6.27
C TRP A 41 -9.22 -26.50 4.88
N LYS A 42 -9.47 -27.29 3.83
CA LYS A 42 -9.73 -26.77 2.48
C LYS A 42 -10.96 -25.84 2.47
N LYS A 43 -12.08 -26.27 3.07
CA LYS A 43 -13.30 -25.45 3.18
C LYS A 43 -13.06 -24.21 4.04
N TYR A 44 -12.44 -24.37 5.20
CA TYR A 44 -12.11 -23.30 6.12
C TYR A 44 -11.24 -22.22 5.45
N PHE A 45 -10.13 -22.60 4.81
CA PHE A 45 -9.25 -21.65 4.14
C PHE A 45 -9.92 -20.98 2.94
N LEU A 46 -10.77 -21.70 2.21
CA LEU A 46 -11.55 -21.12 1.12
C LEU A 46 -12.49 -20.03 1.66
N GLN A 47 -13.26 -20.35 2.69
CA GLN A 47 -14.21 -19.42 3.31
C GLN A 47 -13.49 -18.23 3.96
N TYR A 48 -12.37 -18.49 4.64
CA TYR A 48 -11.50 -17.44 5.19
C TYR A 48 -11.00 -16.49 4.10
N LYS A 49 -10.52 -17.01 2.96
CA LYS A 49 -10.08 -16.18 1.82
C LYS A 49 -11.24 -15.42 1.19
N GLN A 50 -12.42 -16.03 1.08
CA GLN A 50 -13.64 -15.37 0.58
C GLN A 50 -14.06 -14.21 1.48
N ASN A 51 -14.12 -14.43 2.79
CA ASN A 51 -14.46 -13.39 3.77
C ASN A 51 -13.42 -12.27 3.74
N ARG A 52 -12.12 -12.61 3.72
CA ARG A 52 -11.07 -11.61 3.56
C ARG A 52 -11.22 -10.76 2.30
N ARG A 53 -11.66 -11.33 1.18
CA ARG A 53 -11.87 -10.59 -0.07
C ARG A 53 -13.10 -9.69 -0.03
N LYS A 54 -14.10 -9.97 0.83
CA LYS A 54 -15.22 -9.07 1.07
C LYS A 54 -14.77 -7.77 1.73
N ASP A 55 -13.93 -7.88 2.77
CA ASP A 55 -13.47 -6.71 3.52
C ASP A 55 -12.23 -6.04 2.89
N ARG A 56 -11.44 -6.81 2.14
CA ARG A 56 -10.21 -6.38 1.47
C ARG A 56 -10.16 -6.94 0.05
N PRO A 57 -10.94 -6.36 -0.88
CA PRO A 57 -10.89 -6.77 -2.28
C PRO A 57 -9.48 -6.57 -2.84
N GLU A 58 -8.97 -7.59 -3.51
CA GLU A 58 -7.67 -7.60 -4.17
C GLU A 58 -7.90 -7.55 -5.68
N PHE A 59 -7.25 -6.61 -6.36
CA PHE A 59 -7.35 -6.44 -7.82
C PHE A 59 -6.02 -6.87 -8.45
N PRO A 60 -5.94 -8.06 -9.06
CA PRO A 60 -4.75 -8.47 -9.79
C PRO A 60 -4.62 -7.65 -11.08
N ILE A 61 -3.49 -6.97 -11.25
CA ILE A 61 -3.19 -6.16 -12.44
C ILE A 61 -1.96 -6.77 -13.10
N GLY A 62 -2.10 -7.15 -14.38
CA GLY A 62 -0.96 -7.55 -15.21
C GLY A 62 -0.24 -6.33 -15.74
N LEU A 63 1.08 -6.25 -15.54
CA LEU A 63 1.92 -5.18 -16.07
C LEU A 63 2.89 -5.77 -17.08
N SER A 64 2.88 -5.24 -18.30
CA SER A 64 3.76 -5.71 -19.36
C SER A 64 5.18 -5.16 -19.18
N LYS A 65 6.16 -6.05 -19.23
CA LYS A 65 7.58 -5.64 -19.35
C LYS A 65 7.94 -5.26 -20.78
N LYS A 66 7.26 -5.85 -21.78
CA LYS A 66 7.56 -5.67 -23.21
C LYS A 66 7.32 -4.23 -23.68
N ASN A 67 6.28 -3.57 -23.17
CA ASN A 67 5.96 -2.17 -23.48
C ASN A 67 6.44 -1.19 -22.37
N GLY A 68 7.24 -1.68 -21.41
CA GLY A 68 7.79 -0.87 -20.34
C GLY A 68 6.78 -0.35 -19.31
N GLU A 69 5.53 -0.83 -19.23
CA GLU A 69 4.59 -0.47 -18.17
C GLU A 69 5.18 -0.72 -16.77
N TYR A 70 5.69 -1.93 -16.56
CA TYR A 70 6.24 -2.32 -15.26
C TYR A 70 7.40 -1.41 -14.83
N GLU A 71 8.34 -1.13 -15.72
CA GLU A 71 9.52 -0.31 -15.41
C GLU A 71 9.16 1.15 -15.16
N ARG A 72 8.19 1.71 -15.91
CA ARG A 72 7.70 3.08 -15.69
C ARG A 72 7.05 3.22 -14.32
N ILE A 73 6.17 2.29 -13.95
CA ILE A 73 5.49 2.32 -12.65
C ILE A 73 6.50 2.08 -11.52
N LYS A 74 7.45 1.15 -11.69
CA LYS A 74 8.49 0.87 -10.70
C LYS A 74 9.37 2.10 -10.44
N ARG A 75 9.82 2.79 -11.51
CA ARG A 75 10.59 4.03 -11.38
C ARG A 75 9.78 5.12 -10.67
N ALA A 76 8.54 5.36 -11.10
CA ALA A 76 7.67 6.35 -10.46
C ALA A 76 7.44 6.03 -8.97
N ALA A 77 7.18 4.77 -8.62
CA ALA A 77 7.03 4.37 -7.22
C ALA A 77 8.30 4.67 -6.39
N SER A 78 9.48 4.40 -6.95
CA SER A 78 10.76 4.70 -6.31
C SER A 78 10.96 6.20 -6.09
N SER A 79 10.64 7.03 -7.09
CA SER A 79 10.75 8.50 -6.99
C SER A 79 9.86 9.09 -5.89
N HIS A 80 8.77 8.41 -5.53
CA HIS A 80 7.87 8.79 -4.44
C HIS A 80 8.21 8.09 -3.10
N ASN A 81 9.29 7.32 -3.03
CA ASN A 81 9.67 6.51 -1.86
C ASN A 81 8.58 5.51 -1.45
N MET A 82 7.99 4.82 -2.42
CA MET A 82 6.86 3.91 -2.24
C MET A 82 7.07 2.55 -2.90
N THR A 83 6.38 1.52 -2.40
CA THR A 83 6.25 0.26 -3.14
C THR A 83 5.34 0.43 -4.35
N THR A 84 5.56 -0.34 -5.42
CA THR A 84 4.76 -0.31 -6.66
C THR A 84 3.25 -0.39 -6.38
N SER A 85 2.83 -1.33 -5.54
CA SER A 85 1.41 -1.51 -5.19
C SER A 85 0.84 -0.32 -4.41
N SER A 86 1.63 0.26 -3.51
CA SER A 86 1.20 1.43 -2.73
C SER A 86 1.12 2.68 -3.61
N PHE A 87 2.08 2.85 -4.53
CA PHE A 87 2.05 3.90 -5.54
C PHE A 87 0.82 3.77 -6.42
N LEU A 88 0.55 2.60 -7.02
CA LEU A 88 -0.64 2.38 -7.85
C LEU A 88 -1.94 2.73 -7.12
N LYS A 89 -2.09 2.27 -5.88
CA LYS A 89 -3.27 2.59 -5.06
C LYS A 89 -3.39 4.09 -4.80
N LYS A 90 -2.30 4.74 -4.36
CA LYS A 90 -2.32 6.18 -4.05
C LYS A 90 -2.52 7.02 -5.31
N SER A 91 -1.91 6.66 -6.43
CA SER A 91 -2.08 7.35 -7.71
C SER A 91 -3.52 7.24 -8.21
N ALA A 92 -4.15 6.07 -8.12
CA ALA A 92 -5.56 5.91 -8.47
C ALA A 92 -6.49 6.77 -7.59
N LEU A 93 -6.26 6.77 -6.27
CA LEU A 93 -7.04 7.61 -5.34
C LEU A 93 -6.78 9.10 -5.55
N ALA A 94 -5.54 9.50 -5.79
CA ALA A 94 -5.16 10.88 -6.07
C ALA A 94 -5.85 11.39 -7.35
N TYR A 95 -5.87 10.56 -8.40
CA TYR A 95 -6.59 10.87 -9.64
C TYR A 95 -8.10 11.05 -9.41
N ILE A 96 -8.74 10.12 -8.69
CA ILE A 96 -10.18 10.21 -8.34
C ILE A 96 -10.47 11.49 -7.55
N ASN A 97 -9.60 11.80 -6.59
CA ASN A 97 -9.76 12.97 -5.72
C ASN A 97 -9.30 14.28 -6.37
N LYS A 98 -8.78 14.24 -7.61
CA LYS A 98 -8.18 15.40 -8.32
C LYS A 98 -7.07 16.09 -7.52
N VAL A 99 -6.27 15.30 -6.80
CA VAL A 99 -5.12 15.77 -6.02
C VAL A 99 -3.84 15.28 -6.68
N TYR A 100 -2.79 16.12 -6.66
CA TYR A 100 -1.46 15.70 -7.12
C TYR A 100 -0.79 14.81 -6.07
N LEU A 101 -0.28 13.67 -6.50
CA LEU A 101 0.55 12.83 -5.63
C LEU A 101 1.94 13.45 -5.57
N VAL A 102 2.31 14.04 -4.43
CA VAL A 102 3.62 14.69 -4.25
C VAL A 102 4.70 13.64 -3.96
N PRO A 103 5.88 13.68 -4.62
CA PRO A 103 7.03 12.80 -4.32
C PRO A 103 7.64 13.02 -2.94
N ASP A 104 7.81 14.29 -2.54
CA ASP A 104 8.41 14.68 -1.27
C ASP A 104 7.53 15.72 -0.53
N ARG A 105 6.90 15.27 0.56
CA ARG A 105 6.06 16.13 1.40
C ARG A 105 6.87 17.14 2.22
N GLN A 106 8.13 16.84 2.56
CA GLN A 106 8.98 17.79 3.29
C GLN A 106 9.35 18.96 2.40
N GLN A 107 9.66 18.71 1.12
CA GLN A 107 9.92 19.79 0.16
C GLN A 107 8.70 20.70 -0.03
N VAL A 108 7.49 20.13 -0.14
CA VAL A 108 6.26 20.94 -0.23
C VAL A 108 6.00 21.73 1.05
N SER A 109 6.19 21.13 2.22
CA SER A 109 6.06 21.84 3.49
C SER A 109 7.06 23.00 3.60
N GLY A 110 8.29 22.82 3.09
CA GLY A 110 9.27 23.90 2.99
C GLY A 110 8.80 25.05 2.10
N ILE A 111 8.17 24.75 0.96
CA ILE A 111 7.58 25.77 0.09
C ILE A 111 6.43 26.51 0.81
N GLU A 112 5.53 25.78 1.45
CA GLU A 112 4.40 26.37 2.20
C GLU A 112 4.89 27.30 3.32
N GLN A 113 5.96 26.90 4.01
CA GLN A 113 6.59 27.72 5.04
C GLN A 113 7.20 29.00 4.46
N MET A 114 7.92 28.89 3.34
CA MET A 114 8.48 30.06 2.64
C MET A 114 7.38 31.03 2.18
N LEU A 115 6.29 30.51 1.60
CA LEU A 115 5.13 31.32 1.21
C LEU A 115 4.49 32.03 2.41
N SER A 116 4.34 31.31 3.52
CA SER A 116 3.76 31.86 4.75
C SER A 116 4.62 32.98 5.35
N GLN A 117 5.95 32.84 5.31
CA GLN A 117 6.88 33.89 5.74
C GLN A 117 6.71 35.16 4.89
N ILE A 118 6.67 35.02 3.57
CA ILE A 118 6.48 36.17 2.66
C ILE A 118 5.13 36.84 2.88
N LEU A 119 4.05 36.06 3.00
CA LEU A 119 2.72 36.61 3.27
C LEU A 119 2.71 37.45 4.55
N ASN A 120 3.40 36.99 5.59
CA ASN A 120 3.53 37.72 6.85
C ASN A 120 4.37 38.99 6.70
N GLU A 121 5.48 38.95 5.97
CA GLU A 121 6.30 40.13 5.68
C GLU A 121 5.54 41.20 4.89
N VAL A 122 4.78 40.80 3.87
CA VAL A 122 3.91 41.69 3.07
C VAL A 122 2.83 42.32 3.96
N ARG A 123 2.20 41.53 4.83
CA ARG A 123 1.16 42.03 5.76
C ARG A 123 1.71 43.01 6.80
N GLN A 124 2.94 42.80 7.27
CA GLN A 124 3.57 43.66 8.27
C GLN A 124 4.09 44.97 7.68
N ARG A 125 4.49 44.99 6.41
CA ARG A 125 5.00 46.18 5.73
C ARG A 125 3.91 46.86 4.92
N LYS A 126 3.03 47.61 5.59
CA LYS A 126 1.94 48.38 4.97
C LYS A 126 2.38 49.48 3.98
N ASN A 127 3.67 49.73 3.78
CA ASN A 127 4.21 50.72 2.83
C ASN A 127 5.67 50.38 2.48
N LEU A 128 5.99 49.54 1.48
CA LEU A 128 7.35 49.48 0.91
C LEU A 128 7.38 48.90 -0.53
N PRO A 129 8.43 49.22 -1.32
CA PRO A 129 8.45 49.19 -2.79
C PRO A 129 8.48 47.78 -3.38
N TYR A 130 7.66 47.62 -4.42
CA TYR A 130 7.29 46.37 -5.12
C TYR A 130 8.45 45.44 -5.51
N MET A 131 9.64 45.98 -5.78
CA MET A 131 10.78 45.22 -6.36
C MET A 131 11.33 44.09 -5.50
N GLU A 132 11.33 44.21 -4.16
CA GLU A 132 11.91 43.18 -3.29
C GLU A 132 10.94 41.99 -3.09
N ILE A 133 9.63 42.27 -3.15
CA ILE A 133 8.58 41.25 -3.13
C ILE A 133 8.57 40.51 -4.47
N GLU A 134 8.71 41.22 -5.59
CA GLU A 134 8.74 40.68 -6.95
C GLU A 134 9.89 39.68 -7.14
N LYS A 135 11.13 40.05 -6.78
CA LYS A 135 12.29 39.13 -6.83
C LYS A 135 12.11 37.86 -5.99
N ARG A 136 11.39 37.94 -4.88
CA ARG A 136 11.13 36.80 -4.00
C ARG A 136 10.00 35.91 -4.52
N ILE A 137 8.98 36.50 -5.15
CA ILE A 137 7.95 35.75 -5.88
C ILE A 137 8.61 34.97 -7.02
N GLU A 138 9.45 35.60 -7.84
CA GLU A 138 10.20 34.94 -8.92
C GLU A 138 11.05 33.77 -8.38
N ALA A 139 11.76 33.96 -7.28
CA ALA A 139 12.57 32.90 -6.67
C ALA A 139 11.73 31.71 -6.20
N ILE A 140 10.50 31.94 -5.74
CA ILE A 140 9.57 30.87 -5.37
C ILE A 140 8.94 30.22 -6.59
N GLU A 141 8.53 30.99 -7.60
CA GLU A 141 8.03 30.44 -8.85
C GLU A 141 9.07 29.52 -9.48
N MET A 142 10.35 29.91 -9.49
CA MET A 142 11.45 29.04 -9.92
C MET A 142 11.57 27.77 -9.08
N LYS A 143 11.41 27.86 -7.76
CA LYS A 143 11.44 26.68 -6.88
C LYS A 143 10.24 25.77 -7.11
N VAL A 144 9.04 26.32 -7.26
CA VAL A 144 7.80 25.58 -7.53
C VAL A 144 7.85 24.92 -8.90
N ASP A 145 8.33 25.63 -9.91
CA ASP A 145 8.51 25.09 -11.27
C ASP A 145 9.50 23.91 -11.24
N LYS A 146 10.64 24.07 -10.56
CA LYS A 146 11.64 23.01 -10.39
C LYS A 146 11.17 21.83 -9.53
N LEU A 147 10.30 22.04 -8.55
CA LEU A 147 9.88 20.98 -7.61
C LEU A 147 8.61 20.26 -8.03
N LEU A 148 7.67 20.95 -8.66
CA LEU A 148 6.33 20.43 -8.97
C LEU A 148 6.10 20.18 -10.47
N ARG A 149 6.72 20.97 -11.36
CA ARG A 149 6.55 20.82 -12.83
C ARG A 149 7.70 20.06 -13.48
N HIS A 150 8.92 20.29 -13.02
CA HIS A 150 10.14 19.63 -13.48
C HIS A 150 10.97 19.04 -12.33
N PRO A 151 10.39 18.15 -11.50
CA PRO A 151 11.13 17.52 -10.42
C PRO A 151 12.42 16.92 -10.98
N PRO A 152 13.60 17.18 -10.37
CA PRO A 152 14.86 16.70 -10.90
C PRO A 152 14.77 15.18 -11.06
N GLU A 153 14.97 14.71 -12.30
CA GLU A 153 15.13 13.29 -12.54
C GLU A 153 16.31 12.84 -11.69
N ILE A 154 16.06 11.96 -10.72
CA ILE A 154 17.11 11.31 -9.96
C ILE A 154 17.83 10.42 -10.99
N ILE A 155 18.86 10.97 -11.62
CA ILE A 155 19.83 10.21 -12.40
C ILE A 155 20.47 9.29 -11.37
N ALA A 156 19.98 8.06 -11.29
CA ALA A 156 20.73 6.98 -10.66
C ALA A 156 22.05 6.92 -11.42
N THR A 157 23.12 7.40 -10.80
CA THR A 157 24.49 7.16 -11.22
C THR A 157 24.68 5.65 -11.23
N ILE A 158 24.45 5.04 -12.39
CA ILE A 158 24.90 3.70 -12.70
C ILE A 158 26.42 3.82 -12.86
N ASN A 159 27.12 3.77 -11.73
CA ASN A 159 28.54 3.43 -11.77
C ASN A 159 28.62 1.95 -12.13
N HIS A 160 28.76 1.67 -13.42
CA HIS A 160 29.40 0.45 -13.89
C HIS A 160 30.90 0.66 -13.77
N ASP A 161 31.43 0.39 -12.57
CA ASP A 161 32.84 0.03 -12.46
C ASP A 161 32.97 -1.44 -12.85
N ARG A 162 33.95 -1.65 -13.75
CA ARG A 162 34.40 -2.93 -14.27
C ARG A 162 35.08 -3.77 -13.20
#